data_AF-A0A6G1FB21-F1
#
_entry.id   AF-A0A6G1FB21-F1
#
_cell.length_a   1.000
_cell.length_b   1.000
_cell.length_c   1.000
_cell.angle_alpha   90.00
_cell.angle_beta   90.00
_cell.angle_gamma   90.00
#
_symmetry.space_group_name_H-M   'P 1'
#
loop_
_entity.id
_entity.type
_entity.pdbx_description
1 polymer ?
#
loop_
_entity_poly.entity_id
_entity_poly.type
_entity_poly.pdbx_seq_one_letter_code
_entity_poly.pdbx_strand_id
1 'polypeptide(L)'
;MMVKKLDLIQARDGDKVRFASSQLDGPASDWWDAYKASQVDEAGEPNWVEFTVAFWENFMPAAIMKMKRDEFRTLRQDNLSVQGYLNKFTQLACYAPTDIPNEEEKVDKFLVGLNDTLRGPLIIQDHANFQSMVNKALKSKADNRRVEANRKCKAATL
;
A
#
# COMPACT_ATOMS: atom_id res chain seq x y z
N MET A 1 10.78 -0.78 -0.75
CA MET A 1 11.40 -1.96 -1.37
C MET A 1 12.00 -2.91 -0.31
N MET A 2 11.38 -3.06 0.87
CA MET A 2 11.80 -4.01 1.92
C MET A 2 10.64 -4.89 2.42
N VAL A 3 9.44 -4.31 2.57
CA VAL A 3 8.21 -5.01 2.98
C VAL A 3 7.88 -6.23 2.08
N LYS A 4 8.05 -6.10 0.75
CA LYS A 4 7.64 -7.14 -0.22
C LYS A 4 8.39 -8.47 -0.14
N LYS A 5 9.61 -8.53 0.44
CA LYS A 5 10.37 -9.80 0.53
C LYS A 5 10.06 -10.58 1.80
N LEU A 6 9.60 -9.91 2.85
CA LEU A 6 9.46 -10.48 4.19
C LEU A 6 8.07 -11.09 4.46
N ASP A 7 7.03 -10.62 3.78
CA ASP A 7 5.67 -11.17 3.92
C ASP A 7 5.47 -12.52 3.20
N LEU A 8 6.39 -12.90 2.30
CA LEU A 8 6.30 -14.14 1.52
C LEU A 8 6.75 -15.39 2.29
N ILE A 9 7.42 -15.21 3.41
CA ILE A 9 7.89 -16.28 4.28
C ILE A 9 7.18 -15.99 5.60
N GLN A 10 6.47 -16.95 6.18
CA GLN A 10 5.99 -16.86 7.57
C GLN A 10 7.20 -16.86 8.54
N ALA A 11 8.09 -15.89 8.38
CA ALA A 11 9.30 -15.72 9.14
C ALA A 11 8.91 -15.25 10.54
N ARG A 12 9.59 -15.81 11.55
CA ARG A 12 9.44 -15.32 12.93
C ARG A 12 9.90 -13.86 12.95
N ASP A 13 9.34 -13.06 13.85
CA ASP A 13 9.61 -11.62 13.86
C ASP A 13 11.11 -11.29 13.98
N GLY A 14 11.88 -12.07 14.76
CA GLY A 14 13.34 -11.96 14.81
C GLY A 14 14.04 -12.21 13.47
N ASP A 15 13.57 -13.17 12.66
CA ASP A 15 14.13 -13.44 11.32
C ASP A 15 13.86 -12.28 10.35
N LYS A 16 12.68 -11.64 10.46
CA LYS A 16 12.35 -10.45 9.67
C LYS A 16 13.26 -9.28 10.01
N VAL A 17 13.50 -9.05 11.30
CA VAL A 17 14.39 -7.99 11.79
C VAL A 17 15.83 -8.24 11.35
N ARG A 18 16.34 -9.46 11.49
CA ARG A 18 17.68 -9.84 11.02
C ARG A 18 17.85 -9.63 9.52
N PHE A 19 16.86 -10.05 8.73
CA PHE A 19 16.89 -9.83 7.30
C PHE A 19 16.84 -8.33 6.96
N ALA A 20 15.90 -7.56 7.50
CA ALA A 20 15.78 -6.13 7.17
C ALA A 20 17.03 -5.35 7.59
N SER A 21 17.56 -5.62 8.78
CA SER A 21 18.80 -4.99 9.25
C SER A 21 20.01 -5.33 8.39
N SER A 22 20.10 -6.56 7.86
CA SER A 22 21.16 -6.93 6.91
C SER A 22 21.11 -6.17 5.57
N GLN A 23 19.97 -5.54 5.26
CA GLN A 23 19.81 -4.72 4.06
C GLN A 23 20.08 -3.23 4.32
N LEU A 24 20.33 -2.84 5.57
CA LEU A 24 20.74 -1.47 5.91
C LEU A 24 22.20 -1.29 5.53
N ASP A 25 22.54 -0.10 5.05
CA ASP A 25 23.89 0.27 4.65
C ASP A 25 24.18 1.71 5.09
N GLY A 26 25.46 2.04 5.24
CA GLY A 26 25.94 3.34 5.68
C GLY A 26 25.28 3.79 7.01
N PRO A 27 24.82 5.05 7.12
CA PRO A 27 24.28 5.59 8.37
C PRO A 27 23.10 4.81 8.97
N ALA A 28 22.36 4.07 8.13
CA ALA A 28 21.26 3.24 8.62
C ALA A 28 21.75 1.96 9.32
N SER A 29 22.86 1.39 8.85
CA SER A 29 23.51 0.27 9.52
C SER A 29 24.10 0.70 10.87
N ASP A 30 24.83 1.83 10.88
CA ASP A 30 25.45 2.36 12.10
C ASP A 30 24.42 2.65 13.19
N TRP A 31 23.28 3.26 12.80
CA TRP A 31 22.17 3.50 13.71
C TRP A 31 21.60 2.20 14.29
N TRP A 32 21.43 1.16 13.46
CA TRP A 32 20.84 -0.09 13.93
C TRP A 32 21.73 -0.81 14.94
N ASP A 33 23.06 -0.77 14.75
CA ASP A 33 24.01 -1.31 15.70
C ASP A 33 24.00 -0.53 17.02
N ALA A 34 23.91 0.80 16.97
CA ALA A 34 23.74 1.63 18.16
C ALA A 34 22.40 1.38 18.87
N TYR A 35 21.30 1.23 18.11
CA TYR A 35 19.97 0.90 18.66
C TYR A 35 20.02 -0.42 19.43
N LYS A 36 20.54 -1.50 18.82
CA LYS A 36 20.70 -2.80 19.50
C LYS A 36 21.55 -2.70 20.76
N ALA A 37 22.66 -1.96 20.71
CA ALA A 37 23.53 -1.78 21.88
C ALA A 37 22.83 -1.05 23.03
N SER A 38 21.90 -0.13 22.73
CA SER A 38 21.11 0.59 23.74
C SER A 38 19.98 -0.24 24.36
N GLN A 39 19.57 -1.33 23.71
CA GLN A 39 18.46 -2.19 24.12
C GLN A 39 18.93 -3.43 24.92
N VAL A 40 20.24 -3.56 25.21
CA VAL A 40 20.84 -4.74 25.88
C VAL A 40 20.29 -4.97 27.30
N ASP A 41 19.73 -3.93 27.93
CA ASP A 41 19.10 -4.01 29.25
C ASP A 41 17.62 -4.43 29.21
N GLU A 42 16.99 -4.44 28.03
CA GLU A 42 15.64 -4.97 27.79
C GLU A 42 15.77 -6.40 27.22
N ALA A 43 15.28 -7.40 27.94
CA ALA A 43 15.68 -8.81 27.85
C ALA A 43 15.28 -9.60 26.57
N GLY A 44 15.18 -8.98 25.38
CA GLY A 44 14.78 -9.66 24.15
C GLY A 44 15.30 -9.04 22.86
N GLU A 45 15.41 -9.86 21.79
CA GLU A 45 15.62 -9.34 20.44
C GLU A 45 14.40 -8.49 20.02
N PRO A 46 14.60 -7.30 19.41
CA PRO A 46 13.48 -6.48 18.96
C PRO A 46 12.59 -7.26 18.00
N ASN A 47 11.28 -7.20 18.22
CA ASN A 47 10.32 -7.77 17.28
C ASN A 47 10.15 -6.86 16.05
N TRP A 48 9.43 -7.35 15.03
CA TRP A 48 9.28 -6.65 13.76
C TRP A 48 8.60 -5.28 13.92
N VAL A 49 7.66 -5.16 14.85
CA VAL A 49 6.95 -3.90 15.12
C VAL A 49 7.90 -2.87 15.71
N GLU A 50 8.71 -3.26 16.70
CA GLU A 50 9.70 -2.37 17.32
C GLU A 50 10.75 -1.89 16.32
N PHE A 51 11.32 -2.80 15.53
CA PHE A 51 12.26 -2.43 14.47
C PHE A 51 11.67 -1.41 13.51
N THR A 52 10.45 -1.67 13.01
CA THR A 52 9.82 -0.77 12.04
C THR A 52 9.52 0.59 12.65
N VAL A 53 8.93 0.65 13.85
CA VAL A 53 8.66 1.92 14.55
C VAL A 53 9.95 2.72 14.74
N ALA A 54 10.98 2.11 15.34
CA ALA A 54 12.26 2.78 15.58
C ALA A 54 12.92 3.27 14.28
N PHE A 55 12.87 2.45 13.22
CA PHE A 55 13.40 2.83 11.92
C PHE A 55 12.66 4.04 11.34
N TRP A 56 11.33 4.04 11.38
CA TRP A 56 10.57 5.16 10.86
C TRP A 56 10.76 6.43 11.71
N GLU A 57 10.82 6.33 13.03
CA GLU A 57 11.05 7.49 13.91
C GLU A 57 12.43 8.12 13.70
N ASN A 58 13.45 7.29 13.45
CA ASN A 58 14.81 7.78 13.25
C ASN A 58 15.06 8.34 11.84
N PHE A 59 14.45 7.75 10.80
CA PHE A 59 14.72 8.12 9.41
C PHE A 59 13.61 8.94 8.74
N MET A 60 12.43 9.06 9.36
CA MET A 60 11.34 9.89 8.87
C MET A 60 10.84 10.87 9.92
N PRO A 61 10.99 12.19 9.69
CA PRO A 61 10.36 13.20 10.51
C PRO A 61 8.85 12.96 10.65
N ALA A 62 8.32 13.10 11.87
CA ALA A 62 6.90 12.89 12.18
C ALA A 62 5.95 13.69 11.26
N ALA A 63 6.37 14.91 10.87
CA ALA A 63 5.62 15.74 9.91
C ALA A 63 5.50 15.08 8.53
N ILE A 64 6.56 14.43 8.03
CA ILE A 64 6.55 13.71 6.75
C ILE A 64 5.68 12.46 6.87
N MET A 65 5.77 11.72 7.98
CA MET A 65 4.92 10.55 8.20
C MET A 65 3.43 10.93 8.23
N LYS A 66 3.09 12.01 8.94
CA LYS A 66 1.73 12.55 8.95
C LYS A 66 1.27 12.94 7.54
N MET A 67 2.11 13.67 6.80
CA MET A 67 1.81 14.06 5.42
C MET A 67 1.55 12.83 4.52
N LYS A 68 2.34 11.76 4.66
CA LYS A 68 2.15 10.52 3.89
C LYS A 68 0.87 9.77 4.27
N ARG A 69 0.50 9.75 5.55
CA ARG A 69 -0.79 9.21 6.01
C ARG A 69 -1.95 10.00 5.45
N ASP A 70 -1.89 11.33 5.52
CA ASP A 70 -2.94 12.19 4.99
C ASP A 70 -3.07 12.04 3.47
N GLU A 71 -1.96 11.93 2.75
CA GLU A 71 -1.93 11.62 1.32
C GLU A 71 -2.65 10.29 1.00
N PHE A 72 -2.43 9.24 1.79
CA PHE A 72 -3.16 7.97 1.65
C PHE A 72 -4.66 8.13 1.93
N ARG A 73 -5.00 8.87 2.98
CA ARG A 73 -6.39 9.05 3.42
C ARG A 73 -7.22 9.79 2.39
N THR A 74 -6.64 10.77 1.71
CA THR A 74 -7.31 11.56 0.68
C THR A 74 -7.07 11.03 -0.73
N LEU A 75 -6.39 9.90 -0.91
CA LEU A 75 -6.06 9.36 -2.22
C LEU A 75 -7.33 9.05 -3.01
N ARG A 76 -7.43 9.64 -4.20
CA ARG A 76 -8.45 9.36 -5.22
C ARG A 76 -7.79 8.94 -6.53
N GLN A 77 -8.56 8.27 -7.38
CA GLN A 77 -8.12 7.91 -8.73
C GLN A 77 -7.94 9.18 -9.58
N ASP A 78 -8.92 10.09 -9.56
CA ASP A 78 -8.93 11.33 -10.34
C ASP A 78 -8.52 11.11 -11.81
N ASN A 79 -7.48 11.80 -12.26
CA ASN A 79 -6.94 11.72 -13.62
C ASN A 79 -6.02 10.51 -13.85
N LEU A 80 -5.77 9.68 -12.83
CA LEU A 80 -4.93 8.50 -12.96
C LEU A 80 -5.68 7.38 -13.69
N SER A 81 -4.91 6.57 -14.41
CA SER A 81 -5.39 5.25 -14.80
C SER A 81 -5.64 4.39 -13.55
N VAL A 82 -6.49 3.37 -13.65
CA VAL A 82 -6.72 2.42 -12.55
C VAL A 82 -5.41 1.79 -12.07
N GLN A 83 -4.50 1.51 -13.00
CA GLN A 83 -3.15 1.02 -12.68
C GLN A 83 -2.31 2.07 -11.95
N GLY A 84 -2.36 3.34 -12.37
CA GLY A 84 -1.66 4.44 -11.71
C GLY A 84 -2.15 4.66 -10.28
N TYR A 85 -3.48 4.61 -10.08
CA TYR A 85 -4.09 4.67 -8.76
C TYR A 85 -3.67 3.48 -7.88
N LEU A 86 -3.69 2.26 -8.41
CA LEU A 86 -3.21 1.06 -7.70
C LEU A 86 -1.75 1.18 -7.26
N ASN A 87 -0.88 1.69 -8.13
CA ASN A 87 0.53 1.88 -7.80
C ASN A 87 0.70 2.87 -6.64
N LYS A 88 0.00 4.01 -6.68
CA LYS A 88 0.02 4.99 -5.58
C LYS A 88 -0.56 4.44 -4.29
N PHE A 89 -1.71 3.75 -4.38
CA PHE A 89 -2.34 3.10 -3.23
C PHE A 89 -1.38 2.14 -2.54
N THR A 90 -0.74 1.26 -3.31
CA THR A 90 0.21 0.28 -2.79
C THR A 90 1.44 0.94 -2.18
N GLN A 91 1.92 2.04 -2.76
CA GLN A 91 3.05 2.80 -2.24
C GLN A 91 2.74 3.49 -0.91
N LEU A 92 1.53 4.03 -0.77
CA LEU A 92 1.11 4.82 0.39
C LEU A 92 0.53 3.97 1.53
N ALA A 93 0.01 2.78 1.22
CA ALA A 93 -0.58 1.86 2.20
C ALA A 93 0.37 1.53 3.37
N CYS A 94 1.68 1.47 3.13
CA CYS A 94 2.65 1.16 4.19
C CYS A 94 2.76 2.24 5.28
N TYR A 95 2.29 3.46 5.02
CA TYR A 95 2.33 4.55 6.00
C TYR A 95 1.10 4.57 6.92
N ALA A 96 0.04 3.87 6.51
CA ALA A 96 -1.28 3.91 7.14
C ALA A 96 -1.87 2.50 7.36
N PRO A 97 -1.13 1.56 7.97
CA PRO A 97 -1.61 0.19 8.17
C PRO A 97 -2.87 0.14 9.04
N THR A 98 -3.04 1.09 9.96
CA THR A 98 -4.23 1.23 10.81
C THR A 98 -5.48 1.64 10.04
N ASP A 99 -5.32 2.27 8.87
CA ASP A 99 -6.43 2.71 8.03
C ASP A 99 -6.93 1.58 7.10
N ILE A 100 -6.19 0.46 7.01
CA ILE A 100 -6.53 -0.74 6.23
C ILE A 100 -6.15 -2.02 6.99
N PRO A 101 -6.68 -2.23 8.21
CA PRO A 101 -6.23 -3.28 9.13
C PRO A 101 -6.51 -4.70 8.64
N ASN A 102 -7.43 -4.86 7.69
CA ASN A 102 -7.80 -6.14 7.11
C ASN A 102 -8.10 -5.99 5.60
N GLU A 103 -8.35 -7.10 4.91
CA GLU A 103 -8.61 -7.11 3.46
C GLU A 103 -9.93 -6.41 3.09
N GLU A 104 -10.95 -6.45 3.94
CA GLU A 104 -12.24 -5.79 3.72
C GLU A 104 -12.08 -4.26 3.71
N GLU A 105 -11.49 -3.69 4.76
CA GLU A 105 -11.19 -2.25 4.86
C GLU A 105 -10.30 -1.77 3.71
N LYS A 106 -9.36 -2.62 3.26
CA LYS A 106 -8.50 -2.32 2.12
C LYS A 106 -9.26 -2.30 0.79
N VAL A 107 -10.20 -3.21 0.59
CA VAL A 107 -11.11 -3.21 -0.57
C VAL A 107 -11.97 -1.95 -0.54
N ASP A 108 -12.59 -1.64 0.60
CA ASP A 108 -13.47 -0.49 0.76
C ASP A 108 -12.74 0.83 0.53
N LYS A 109 -11.55 0.98 1.14
CA LYS A 109 -10.71 2.15 0.93
C LYS A 109 -10.40 2.36 -0.55
N PHE A 110 -10.07 1.28 -1.27
CA PHE A 110 -9.77 1.37 -2.69
C PHE A 110 -11.00 1.76 -3.51
N LEU A 111 -12.16 1.11 -3.24
CA LEU A 111 -13.43 1.39 -3.90
C LEU A 111 -13.87 2.84 -3.72
N VAL A 112 -13.78 3.37 -2.50
CA VAL A 112 -14.11 4.77 -2.20
C VAL A 112 -13.26 5.72 -3.05
N GLY A 113 -11.98 5.42 -3.25
CA GLY A 113 -11.10 6.26 -4.05
C GLY A 113 -11.26 6.14 -5.56
N LEU A 114 -11.98 5.14 -6.10
CA LEU A 114 -12.26 5.03 -7.53
C LEU A 114 -13.22 6.13 -8.01
N ASN A 115 -13.07 6.52 -9.28
CA ASN A 115 -14.00 7.45 -9.93
C ASN A 115 -15.41 6.84 -10.01
N ASP A 116 -16.45 7.66 -9.86
CA ASP A 116 -17.85 7.22 -9.77
C ASP A 116 -18.30 6.32 -10.93
N THR A 117 -17.80 6.59 -12.14
CA THR A 117 -18.08 5.79 -13.35
C THR A 117 -17.64 4.33 -13.25
N LEU A 118 -16.59 4.05 -12.45
CA LEU A 118 -16.15 2.69 -12.14
C LEU A 118 -16.70 2.22 -10.79
N ARG A 119 -16.79 3.11 -9.79
CA ARG A 119 -17.25 2.76 -8.44
C ARG A 119 -18.68 2.23 -8.45
N GLY A 120 -19.60 2.89 -9.16
CA GLY A 120 -21.02 2.56 -9.15
C GLY A 120 -21.33 1.09 -9.49
N PRO A 121 -20.79 0.55 -10.60
CA PRO A 121 -20.97 -0.87 -10.93
C PRO A 121 -20.23 -1.85 -10.02
N LEU A 122 -19.14 -1.42 -9.38
CA LEU A 122 -18.27 -2.29 -8.57
C LEU A 122 -18.73 -2.42 -7.12
N ILE A 123 -19.37 -1.40 -6.54
CA ILE A 123 -19.83 -1.42 -5.15
C ILE A 123 -20.95 -2.44 -4.89
N ILE A 124 -21.70 -2.82 -5.93
CA ILE A 124 -22.79 -3.80 -5.86
C ILE A 124 -22.26 -5.24 -5.94
N GLN A 125 -20.98 -5.42 -6.29
CA GLN A 125 -20.37 -6.73 -6.46
C GLN A 125 -19.62 -7.16 -5.22
N ASP A 126 -19.68 -8.45 -4.90
CA ASP A 126 -18.84 -9.02 -3.84
C ASP A 126 -17.38 -9.15 -4.29
N HIS A 127 -16.44 -8.80 -3.41
CA HIS A 127 -15.01 -8.93 -3.66
C HIS A 127 -14.38 -9.83 -2.60
N ALA A 128 -13.93 -11.02 -3.01
CA ALA A 128 -13.32 -11.97 -2.08
C ALA A 128 -12.03 -11.46 -1.41
N ASN A 129 -11.32 -10.54 -2.08
CA ASN A 129 -10.09 -9.90 -1.60
C ASN A 129 -9.75 -8.69 -2.49
N PHE A 130 -8.72 -7.94 -2.09
CA PHE A 130 -8.21 -6.79 -2.79
C PHE A 130 -7.86 -7.06 -4.26
N GLN A 131 -7.21 -8.19 -4.54
CA GLN A 131 -6.81 -8.53 -5.92
C GLN A 131 -8.02 -8.80 -6.82
N SER A 132 -9.06 -9.43 -6.28
CA SER A 132 -10.32 -9.65 -6.98
C SER A 132 -10.97 -8.33 -7.39
N MET A 133 -11.04 -7.37 -6.46
CA MET A 133 -11.53 -6.02 -6.75
C MET A 133 -10.68 -5.33 -7.84
N VAL A 134 -9.35 -5.37 -7.73
CA VAL A 134 -8.45 -4.71 -8.70
C VAL A 134 -8.66 -5.27 -10.11
N ASN A 135 -8.76 -6.59 -10.22
CA ASN A 135 -8.98 -7.27 -11.49
C ASN A 135 -10.32 -6.86 -12.12
N LYS A 136 -11.38 -6.73 -11.32
CA LYS A 136 -12.69 -6.27 -11.78
C LYS A 136 -12.66 -4.81 -12.22
N ALA A 137 -11.97 -3.94 -11.49
CA ALA A 137 -11.81 -2.53 -11.86
C ALA A 137 -11.08 -2.36 -13.21
N LEU A 138 -10.01 -3.12 -13.43
CA LEU A 138 -9.27 -3.12 -14.70
C LEU A 138 -10.13 -3.63 -15.87
N LYS A 139 -10.88 -4.72 -15.66
CA LYS A 139 -11.81 -5.27 -16.67
C LYS A 139 -12.92 -4.28 -17.02
N SER A 140 -13.56 -3.68 -16.01
CA SER A 140 -14.61 -2.67 -16.21
C SER A 140 -14.08 -1.45 -16.99
N LYS A 141 -12.86 -0.98 -16.70
CA LYS A 141 -12.24 0.11 -17.45
C LYS A 141 -11.91 -0.25 -18.90
N ALA A 142 -11.58 -1.50 -19.19
CA ALA A 142 -11.36 -1.97 -20.55
C ALA A 142 -12.68 -2.04 -21.34
N ASP A 143 -13.74 -2.55 -20.72
CA ASP A 143 -15.06 -2.63 -21.37
C ASP A 143 -15.68 -1.25 -21.63
N ASN A 144 -15.59 -0.32 -20.67
CA ASN A 144 -16.05 1.06 -20.87
C ASN A 144 -15.36 1.73 -22.07
N ARG A 145 -14.04 1.52 -22.23
CA ARG A 145 -13.29 2.04 -23.39
C ARG A 145 -13.79 1.44 -24.71
N ARG A 146 -14.09 0.15 -24.73
CA ARG A 146 -14.65 -0.54 -25.91
C ARG A 146 -16.03 0.00 -26.26
N VAL A 147 -16.90 0.20 -25.28
CA VAL A 147 -18.25 0.75 -25.46
C VAL A 147 -18.19 2.19 -25.97
N GLU A 148 -17.33 3.03 -25.40
CA GLU A 148 -17.13 4.42 -25.85
C GLU A 148 -16.62 4.49 -27.29
N ALA A 149 -15.64 3.65 -27.65
CA ALA A 149 -15.12 3.58 -29.02
C ALA A 149 -16.23 3.17 -30.03
N ASN A 150 -17.03 2.18 -29.67
CA ASN A 150 -18.16 1.73 -30.50
C ASN A 150 -19.22 2.81 -30.68
N ARG A 151 -19.51 3.60 -29.63
CA ARG A 151 -20.45 4.74 -29.70
C ARG A 151 -19.92 5.84 -30.63
N LYS A 152 -18.63 6.20 -30.51
CA LYS A 152 -17.99 7.21 -31.36
C LYS A 152 -17.96 6.79 -32.83
N CYS A 153 -17.65 5.52 -33.11
CA CYS A 153 -17.65 4.98 -34.48
C CYS A 153 -19.05 5.09 -35.12
N LYS A 154 -20.10 4.66 -34.40
CA LYS A 154 -21.49 4.76 -34.88
C LYS A 154 -21.94 6.21 -35.13
N ALA A 155 -21.50 7.15 -34.30
CA ALA A 155 -21.84 8.57 -34.46
C ALA A 155 -21.11 9.25 -35.62
N ALA A 156 -19.99 8.68 -36.11
CA ALA A 156 -19.23 9.21 -37.24
C ALA A 156 -19.65 8.63 -38.61
N THR A 157 -20.45 7.55 -38.61
CA THR A 157 -21.00 6.91 -39.82
C THR A 157 -22.39 7.46 -40.20
N LEU A 158 -22.97 8.33 -39.36
CA LEU A 158 -24.21 9.08 -39.61
C LEU A 158 -23.88 10.52 -40.00
#